data_AF-A0A645GD46-F1
#
_entry.id   AF-A0A645GD46-F1
#
_cell.length_a   1.000
_cell.length_b   1.000
_cell.length_c   1.000
_cell.angle_alpha   90.00
_cell.angle_beta   90.00
_cell.angle_gamma   90.00
#
_symmetry.space_group_name_H-M   'P 1'
#
loop_
_entity.id
_entity.type
_entity.pdbx_description
1 polymer ?
#
loop_
_entity_poly.entity_id
_entity_poly.type
_entity_poly.pdbx_seq_one_letter_code
_entity_poly.pdbx_strand_id
1 'polypeptide(L)'
;MADRTVGLTGVGAILATLYARERTGRGDRVDIPMFETMVAFVLGDHFGGVTYSPQLDAGGYARQLSPERRPYQTKDGHVCAMVYTDKQWRDFLREIGRESLMQEDLRFSTYVQRTQHVDHVYGFLASLFLEKTTVEWLALLERADVPSLPMHTLETVLTDPHLVATGFFPTVEHPTEGPIKSMRMPMTWQRNNPGIRRLAPSLGEHTREVLGQMGYSDAQIDAMLAAGAASAGVARQAALANKE
;
A
#
# COMPACT_ATOMS: atom_id res chain seq x y z
N MET A 1 -1.22 9.42 1.49
CA MET A 1 -0.70 8.42 2.46
C MET A 1 -1.32 8.60 3.84
N ALA A 2 -1.27 9.80 4.43
CA ALA A 2 -1.79 10.08 5.76
C ALA A 2 -3.21 9.56 6.02
N ASP A 3 -4.20 9.88 5.16
CA ASP A 3 -5.60 9.46 5.37
C ASP A 3 -5.77 7.94 5.52
N ARG A 4 -5.06 7.17 4.68
CA ARG A 4 -5.12 5.70 4.70
C ARG A 4 -4.37 5.14 5.89
N THR A 5 -3.17 5.65 6.18
CA THR A 5 -2.36 5.21 7.33
C THR A 5 -3.08 5.48 8.64
N VAL A 6 -3.60 6.71 8.83
CA VAL A 6 -4.34 7.10 10.03
C VAL A 6 -5.64 6.30 10.15
N GLY A 7 -6.35 6.07 9.04
CA GLY A 7 -7.53 5.19 9.04
C GLY A 7 -7.21 3.77 9.50
N LEU A 8 -6.09 3.18 9.06
CA LEU A 8 -5.64 1.85 9.50
C LEU A 8 -5.22 1.84 10.97
N THR A 9 -4.51 2.87 11.45
CA THR A 9 -4.23 3.06 12.89
C THR A 9 -5.53 3.12 13.70
N GLY A 10 -6.56 3.80 13.16
CA GLY A 10 -7.90 3.85 13.75
C GLY A 10 -8.56 2.48 13.87
N VAL A 11 -8.48 1.64 12.85
CA VAL A 11 -8.96 0.26 12.94
C VAL A 11 -8.26 -0.49 14.09
N GLY A 12 -6.93 -0.37 14.20
CA GLY A 12 -6.18 -0.98 15.30
C GLY A 12 -6.63 -0.52 16.68
N ALA A 13 -6.81 0.78 16.87
CA ALA A 13 -7.23 1.35 18.15
C ALA A 13 -8.69 0.97 18.51
N ILE A 14 -9.59 0.94 17.51
CA ILE A 14 -10.98 0.47 17.70
C ILE A 14 -10.98 -1.00 18.11
N LEU A 15 -10.21 -1.85 17.43
CA LEU A 15 -10.13 -3.28 17.76
C LEU A 15 -9.57 -3.51 19.17
N ALA A 16 -8.52 -2.78 19.57
CA ALA A 16 -7.97 -2.83 20.92
C ALA A 16 -8.99 -2.39 21.98
N THR A 17 -9.74 -1.32 21.70
CA THR A 17 -10.79 -0.81 22.60
C THR A 17 -11.96 -1.79 22.72
N LEU A 18 -12.39 -2.39 21.61
CA LEU A 18 -13.41 -3.44 21.63
C LEU A 18 -12.94 -4.64 22.46
N TYR A 19 -11.69 -5.07 22.29
CA TYR A 19 -11.12 -6.17 23.07
C TYR A 19 -11.05 -5.85 24.57
N ALA A 20 -10.65 -4.62 24.93
CA ALA A 20 -10.65 -4.16 26.31
C ALA A 20 -12.06 -4.13 26.91
N ARG A 21 -13.05 -3.64 26.14
CA ARG A 21 -14.46 -3.59 26.53
C ARG A 21 -15.02 -4.96 26.87
N GLU A 22 -14.63 -6.03 26.17
CA GLU A 22 -15.08 -7.40 26.51
C GLU A 22 -14.69 -7.82 27.93
N ARG A 23 -13.63 -7.23 28.51
CA ARG A 23 -13.19 -7.49 29.88
C ARG A 23 -13.75 -6.50 30.89
N THR A 24 -13.90 -5.24 30.49
CA THR A 24 -14.26 -4.15 31.41
C THR A 24 -15.74 -3.77 31.37
N GLY A 25 -16.46 -4.17 30.32
CA GLY A 25 -17.81 -3.70 30.01
C GLY A 25 -17.89 -2.23 29.56
N ARG A 26 -16.76 -1.54 29.40
CA ARG A 26 -16.71 -0.10 29.13
C ARG A 26 -16.01 0.20 27.81
N GLY A 27 -16.64 1.03 26.98
CA GLY A 27 -15.98 1.64 25.83
C GLY A 27 -15.00 2.74 26.25
N ASP A 28 -14.32 3.31 25.27
CA ASP A 28 -13.36 4.40 25.50
C ASP A 28 -13.40 5.44 24.37
N ARG A 29 -12.88 6.64 24.65
CA ARG A 29 -12.61 7.67 23.65
C ARG A 29 -11.17 7.54 23.19
N VAL A 30 -10.97 7.42 21.88
CA VAL A 30 -9.64 7.38 21.27
C VAL A 30 -9.46 8.58 20.36
N ASP A 31 -8.51 9.45 20.67
CA ASP A 31 -8.07 10.53 19.80
C ASP A 31 -6.86 10.06 18.96
N ILE A 32 -6.94 10.22 17.64
CA ILE A 32 -5.91 9.74 16.70
C ILE A 32 -5.43 10.93 15.86
N PRO A 33 -4.44 11.68 16.34
CA PRO A 33 -4.01 12.87 15.63
C PRO A 33 -3.19 12.48 14.40
N MET A 34 -3.49 13.10 13.26
CA MET A 34 -2.88 12.76 11.97
C MET A 34 -1.38 13.05 11.96
N PHE A 35 -0.95 14.15 12.59
CA PHE A 35 0.44 14.59 12.57
C PHE A 35 1.35 13.63 13.33
N GLU A 36 1.06 13.35 14.60
CA GLU A 36 1.86 12.46 15.45
C GLU A 36 1.84 11.02 14.92
N THR A 37 0.72 10.57 14.35
CA THR A 37 0.65 9.26 13.68
C THR A 37 1.65 9.19 12.53
N MET A 38 1.74 10.24 11.71
CA MET A 38 2.69 10.27 10.60
C MET A 38 4.13 10.51 11.07
N VAL A 39 4.36 11.29 12.13
CA VAL A 39 5.68 11.45 12.75
C VAL A 39 6.18 10.10 13.25
N ALA A 40 5.35 9.33 13.96
CA ALA A 40 5.72 7.99 14.41
C ALA A 40 6.00 7.03 13.24
N PHE A 41 5.18 7.08 12.17
CA PHE A 41 5.37 6.26 10.98
C PHE A 41 6.71 6.56 10.28
N VAL A 42 7.06 7.84 10.11
CA VAL A 42 8.32 8.25 9.46
C VAL A 42 9.51 8.00 10.37
N LEU A 43 9.46 8.42 11.63
CA LEU A 43 10.58 8.25 12.55
C LEU A 43 10.85 6.79 12.89
N GLY A 44 9.88 5.87 12.70
CA GLY A 44 10.11 4.42 12.86
C GLY A 44 11.35 3.92 12.10
N ASP A 45 11.59 4.43 10.89
CA ASP A 45 12.78 4.12 10.09
C ASP A 45 13.90 5.15 10.25
N HIS A 46 13.56 6.41 10.53
CA HIS A 46 14.50 7.53 10.48
C HIS A 46 15.02 8.01 11.83
N PHE A 47 14.59 7.46 12.98
CA PHE A 47 15.04 7.98 14.26
C PHE A 47 16.55 7.77 14.47
N GLY A 48 17.11 6.66 13.96
CA GLY A 48 18.56 6.47 13.82
C GLY A 48 19.33 6.74 15.11
N GLY A 49 20.47 7.42 15.01
CA GLY A 49 21.28 7.83 16.15
C GLY A 49 20.68 8.95 17.01
N VAL A 50 19.59 9.61 16.58
CA VAL A 50 18.84 10.59 17.41
C VAL A 50 18.19 9.91 18.62
N THR A 51 17.97 8.59 18.57
CA THR A 51 17.41 7.84 19.70
C THR A 51 18.32 7.79 20.94
N TYR A 52 19.62 8.07 20.79
CA TYR A 52 20.61 7.96 21.88
C TYR A 52 20.80 9.30 22.62
N SER A 53 21.29 9.22 23.85
CA SER A 53 21.70 10.38 24.65
C SER A 53 23.12 10.16 25.20
N PRO A 54 24.14 10.90 24.72
CA PRO A 54 24.06 11.90 23.66
C PRO A 54 23.74 11.28 22.28
N GLN A 55 23.23 12.10 21.36
CA GLN A 55 22.89 11.68 19.99
C GLN A 55 24.14 11.18 19.26
N LEU A 56 24.00 10.10 18.48
CA LEU A 56 25.11 9.52 17.72
C LEU A 56 25.21 10.07 16.28
N ASP A 57 24.11 10.53 15.71
CA ASP A 57 24.03 11.12 14.36
C ASP A 57 22.81 12.07 14.23
N ALA A 58 22.55 12.56 13.01
CA ALA A 58 21.41 13.43 12.69
C ALA A 58 20.11 12.67 12.33
N GLY A 59 20.08 11.36 12.52
CA GLY A 59 19.00 10.48 12.10
C GLY A 59 19.03 10.19 10.61
N GLY A 60 17.93 9.61 10.14
CA GLY A 60 17.73 9.26 8.74
C GLY A 60 18.32 7.90 8.36
N TYR A 61 17.48 7.02 7.81
CA TYR A 61 17.97 5.79 7.22
C TYR A 61 18.61 6.05 5.85
N ALA A 62 19.95 6.07 5.80
CA ALA A 62 20.73 6.39 4.59
C ALA A 62 20.26 5.64 3.33
N ARG A 63 19.87 4.36 3.45
CA ARG A 63 19.40 3.57 2.31
C ARG A 63 18.06 4.03 1.74
N GLN A 64 17.20 4.65 2.54
CA GLN A 64 15.93 5.23 2.07
C GLN A 64 16.10 6.68 1.59
N LEU A 65 17.05 7.42 2.17
CA LEU A 65 17.31 8.82 1.81
C LEU A 65 18.23 8.99 0.59
N SER A 66 18.90 7.92 0.16
CA SER A 66 19.74 7.93 -1.05
C SER A 66 18.94 8.38 -2.28
N PRO A 67 19.44 9.34 -3.08
CA PRO A 67 18.76 9.78 -4.30
C PRO A 67 18.66 8.68 -5.37
N GLU A 68 19.52 7.66 -5.27
CA GLU A 68 19.52 6.50 -6.17
C GLU A 68 18.67 5.34 -5.65
N ARG A 69 17.99 5.50 -4.50
CA ARG A 69 16.99 4.53 -4.00
C ARG A 69 15.67 4.69 -4.76
N ARG A 70 15.61 4.14 -5.96
CA ARG A 70 14.44 4.17 -6.86
C ARG A 70 14.39 2.93 -7.74
N PRO A 71 13.28 2.64 -8.44
CA PRO A 71 13.28 1.63 -9.50
C PRO A 71 14.38 1.92 -10.51
N TYR A 72 15.15 0.91 -10.90
CA TYR A 72 16.26 1.07 -11.83
C TYR A 72 15.76 1.09 -13.26
N GLN A 73 16.15 2.12 -14.01
CA GLN A 73 15.88 2.19 -15.43
C GLN A 73 16.68 1.11 -16.17
N THR A 74 16.02 0.45 -17.12
CA THR A 74 16.61 -0.53 -18.03
C THR A 74 16.49 -0.03 -19.47
N LYS A 75 16.91 -0.83 -20.47
CA LYS A 75 16.81 -0.43 -21.88
C LYS A 75 15.38 -0.13 -22.36
N ASP A 76 14.38 -0.79 -21.78
CA ASP A 76 13.00 -0.78 -22.27
C ASP A 76 11.95 -0.56 -21.17
N GLY A 77 12.37 -0.35 -19.92
CA GLY A 77 11.45 -0.24 -18.79
C GLY A 77 12.18 0.03 -17.48
N HIS A 78 11.62 -0.47 -16.37
CA HIS A 78 12.21 -0.34 -15.04
C HIS A 78 12.07 -1.64 -14.26
N VAL A 79 13.07 -1.92 -13.42
CA VAL A 79 13.06 -3.03 -12.47
C VAL A 79 13.17 -2.50 -11.05
N CYS A 80 12.27 -2.97 -10.18
CA CYS A 80 12.37 -2.83 -8.74
C CYS A 80 13.20 -4.00 -8.21
N ALA A 81 14.48 -3.78 -7.91
CA ALA A 81 15.37 -4.82 -7.38
C ALA A 81 16.13 -4.34 -6.14
N MET A 82 16.54 -5.29 -5.28
CA MET A 82 17.36 -4.98 -4.12
C MET A 82 18.37 -6.10 -3.86
N VAL A 83 19.63 -5.88 -4.27
CA VAL A 83 20.75 -6.76 -3.89
C VAL A 83 21.13 -6.43 -2.44
N TYR A 84 20.80 -7.32 -1.51
CA TYR A 84 20.83 -6.99 -0.08
C TYR A 84 22.02 -7.65 0.65
N THR A 85 22.06 -8.98 0.67
CA THR A 85 23.01 -9.74 1.49
C THR A 85 24.36 -9.89 0.81
N ASP A 86 25.40 -10.25 1.57
CA ASP A 86 26.72 -10.57 0.99
C ASP A 86 26.67 -11.77 0.04
N LYS A 87 25.76 -12.72 0.28
CA LYS A 87 25.49 -13.83 -0.64
C LYS A 87 24.92 -13.30 -1.97
N GLN A 88 23.86 -12.49 -1.91
CA GLN A 88 23.24 -11.92 -3.09
C GLN A 88 24.21 -11.06 -3.91
N TRP A 89 25.05 -10.25 -3.26
CA TRP A 89 26.07 -9.47 -3.95
C TRP A 89 27.09 -10.35 -4.65
N ARG A 90 27.57 -11.41 -4.00
CA ARG A 90 28.51 -12.36 -4.61
C ARG A 90 27.90 -13.05 -5.83
N ASP A 91 26.67 -13.53 -5.70
CA ASP A 91 25.98 -14.25 -6.78
C ASP A 91 25.62 -13.31 -7.93
N PHE A 92 25.12 -12.10 -7.63
CA PHE A 92 24.85 -11.06 -8.64
C PHE A 92 26.12 -10.67 -9.40
N LEU A 93 27.22 -10.42 -8.68
CA LEU A 93 28.50 -10.06 -9.29
C LEU A 93 29.06 -11.20 -10.16
N ARG A 94 28.84 -12.46 -9.78
CA ARG A 94 29.13 -13.62 -10.63
C ARG A 94 28.32 -13.61 -11.92
N GLU A 95 27.01 -13.42 -11.82
CA GLU A 95 26.13 -13.43 -12.99
C GLU A 95 26.45 -12.33 -14.01
N ILE A 96 27.06 -11.22 -13.58
CA ILE A 96 27.51 -10.14 -14.46
C ILE A 96 29.00 -10.20 -14.82
N GLY A 97 29.74 -11.24 -14.39
CA GLY A 97 31.16 -11.41 -14.68
C GLY A 97 32.09 -10.43 -13.95
N ARG A 98 31.69 -9.94 -12.77
CA ARG A 98 32.42 -8.97 -11.93
C ARG A 98 32.71 -9.50 -10.53
N GLU A 99 32.97 -10.80 -10.40
CA GLU A 99 33.18 -11.52 -9.13
C GLU A 99 34.26 -10.90 -8.25
N SER A 100 35.32 -10.36 -8.86
CA SER A 100 36.46 -9.77 -8.17
C SER A 100 36.15 -8.45 -7.48
N LEU A 101 35.04 -7.78 -7.82
CA LEU A 101 34.71 -6.44 -7.33
C LEU A 101 34.61 -6.38 -5.79
N MET A 102 34.12 -7.43 -5.14
CA MET A 102 34.05 -7.48 -3.67
C MET A 102 35.42 -7.54 -2.99
N GLN A 103 36.46 -7.98 -3.70
CA GLN A 103 37.83 -7.99 -3.18
C GLN A 103 38.61 -6.73 -3.57
N GLU A 104 38.31 -6.16 -4.75
CA GLU A 104 39.02 -5.00 -5.30
C GLU A 104 38.53 -3.67 -4.73
N ASP A 105 37.24 -3.55 -4.41
CA ASP A 105 36.65 -2.32 -3.90
C ASP A 105 35.99 -2.52 -2.53
N LEU A 106 36.60 -1.90 -1.52
CA LEU A 106 36.14 -1.98 -0.13
C LEU A 106 34.67 -1.60 0.03
N ARG A 107 34.14 -0.70 -0.82
CA ARG A 107 32.74 -0.25 -0.76
C ARG A 107 31.76 -1.38 -1.04
N PHE A 108 32.18 -2.43 -1.77
CA PHE A 108 31.34 -3.61 -2.08
C PHE A 108 31.63 -4.81 -1.17
N SER A 109 32.72 -4.78 -0.41
CA SER A 109 33.28 -5.94 0.31
C SER A 109 32.33 -6.61 1.31
N THR A 110 31.54 -5.83 2.04
CA THR A 110 30.64 -6.31 3.10
C THR A 110 29.35 -5.52 3.14
N TYR A 111 28.32 -6.08 3.78
CA TYR A 111 27.05 -5.40 3.99
C TYR A 111 27.20 -4.03 4.67
N VAL A 112 28.06 -3.94 5.68
CA VAL A 112 28.32 -2.69 6.43
C VAL A 112 28.92 -1.63 5.50
N GLN A 113 29.95 -2.00 4.73
CA GLN A 113 30.60 -1.08 3.80
C GLN A 113 29.63 -0.60 2.72
N ARG A 114 28.81 -1.48 2.15
CA ARG A 114 27.79 -1.08 1.17
C ARG A 114 26.74 -0.16 1.75
N THR A 115 26.41 -0.32 3.02
CA THR A 115 25.47 0.57 3.72
C THR A 115 26.08 1.95 3.97
N GLN A 116 27.35 2.01 4.38
CA GLN A 116 28.09 3.27 4.58
C GLN A 116 28.32 4.03 3.26
N HIS A 117 28.41 3.30 2.14
CA HIS A 117 28.65 3.86 0.81
C HIS A 117 27.45 3.70 -0.12
N VAL A 118 26.23 3.74 0.43
CA VAL A 118 25.02 3.36 -0.31
C VAL A 118 24.80 4.16 -1.59
N ASP A 119 25.06 5.46 -1.59
CA ASP A 119 24.89 6.29 -2.80
C ASP A 119 25.79 5.84 -3.94
N HIS A 120 27.04 5.46 -3.62
CA HIS A 120 27.95 4.91 -4.61
C HIS A 120 27.46 3.55 -5.14
N VAL A 121 27.05 2.67 -4.22
CA VAL A 121 26.58 1.32 -4.56
C VAL A 121 25.33 1.36 -5.42
N TYR A 122 24.36 2.22 -5.07
CA TYR A 122 23.14 2.37 -5.87
C TYR A 122 23.38 3.12 -7.18
N GLY A 123 24.31 4.08 -7.23
CA GLY A 123 24.73 4.70 -8.49
C GLY A 123 25.39 3.70 -9.46
N PHE A 124 26.20 2.78 -8.93
CA PHE A 124 26.74 1.65 -9.70
C PHE A 124 25.63 0.78 -10.28
N LEU A 125 24.65 0.37 -9.46
CA LEU A 125 23.50 -0.41 -9.93
C LEU A 125 22.68 0.39 -10.96
N ALA A 126 22.39 1.66 -10.71
CA ALA A 126 21.61 2.49 -11.63
C ALA A 126 22.25 2.58 -13.02
N SER A 127 23.58 2.70 -13.07
CA SER A 127 24.33 2.71 -14.34
C SER A 127 24.30 1.35 -15.02
N LEU A 128 24.53 0.28 -14.25
CA LEU A 128 24.60 -1.09 -14.75
C LEU A 128 23.26 -1.55 -15.34
N PHE A 129 22.14 -1.22 -14.70
CA PHE A 129 20.82 -1.66 -15.14
C PHE A 129 20.43 -1.12 -16.54
N LEU A 130 21.07 -0.06 -17.03
CA LEU A 130 20.87 0.45 -18.40
C LEU A 130 21.39 -0.49 -19.50
N GLU A 131 22.22 -1.49 -19.16
CA GLU A 131 22.91 -2.33 -20.14
C GLU A 131 22.05 -3.44 -20.75
N LYS A 132 20.92 -3.80 -20.12
CA LYS A 132 20.04 -4.90 -20.55
C LYS A 132 18.57 -4.50 -20.50
N THR A 133 17.73 -5.28 -21.16
CA THR A 133 16.27 -5.15 -21.09
C THR A 133 15.75 -5.60 -19.72
N THR A 134 14.51 -5.22 -19.40
CA THR A 134 13.81 -5.61 -18.16
C THR A 134 13.79 -7.12 -17.99
N VAL A 135 13.45 -7.87 -19.06
CA VAL A 135 13.33 -9.33 -19.02
C VAL A 135 14.69 -10.01 -18.77
N GLU A 136 15.75 -9.51 -19.43
CA GLU A 136 17.10 -10.04 -19.22
C GLU A 136 17.57 -9.82 -17.77
N TRP A 137 17.28 -8.66 -17.18
CA TRP A 137 17.60 -8.40 -15.78
C TRP A 137 16.82 -9.28 -14.83
N LEU A 138 15.51 -9.42 -15.00
CA LEU A 138 14.69 -10.26 -14.13
C LEU A 138 15.20 -11.71 -14.12
N ALA A 139 15.50 -12.28 -15.29
CA ALA A 139 16.04 -13.63 -15.39
C ALA A 139 17.42 -13.77 -14.72
N LEU A 140 18.27 -12.75 -14.80
CA LEU A 140 19.57 -12.73 -14.14
C LEU A 140 19.45 -12.64 -12.62
N LEU A 141 18.61 -11.71 -12.15
CA LEU A 141 18.37 -11.47 -10.72
C LEU A 141 17.72 -12.68 -10.04
N GLU A 142 16.83 -13.38 -10.73
CA GLU A 142 16.25 -14.65 -10.26
C GLU A 142 17.34 -15.71 -10.02
N ARG A 143 18.28 -15.89 -10.97
CA ARG A 143 19.41 -16.83 -10.79
C ARG A 143 20.34 -16.41 -9.64
N ALA A 144 20.48 -15.11 -9.40
CA ALA A 144 21.26 -14.56 -8.30
C ALA A 144 20.52 -14.57 -6.94
N ASP A 145 19.30 -15.11 -6.86
CA ASP A 145 18.46 -15.12 -5.65
C ASP A 145 18.20 -13.68 -5.12
N VAL A 146 18.02 -12.74 -6.06
CA VAL A 146 17.74 -11.33 -5.77
C VAL A 146 16.25 -11.04 -6.00
N PRO A 147 15.51 -10.61 -4.96
CA PRO A 147 14.12 -10.19 -5.11
C PRO A 147 14.02 -9.04 -6.12
N SER A 148 13.23 -9.29 -7.17
CA SER A 148 13.03 -8.31 -8.23
C SER A 148 11.66 -8.47 -8.90
N LEU A 149 11.10 -7.34 -9.34
CA LEU A 149 9.84 -7.27 -10.08
C LEU A 149 9.92 -6.14 -11.12
N PRO A 150 9.18 -6.23 -12.24
CA PRO A 150 9.01 -5.09 -13.12
C PRO A 150 8.26 -3.96 -12.39
N MET A 151 8.55 -2.71 -12.74
CA MET A 151 7.74 -1.59 -12.27
C MET A 151 6.43 -1.53 -13.05
N HIS A 152 5.30 -1.69 -12.36
CA HIS A 152 3.99 -1.57 -13.00
C HIS A 152 3.55 -0.12 -13.17
N THR A 153 2.81 0.14 -14.25
CA THR A 153 1.97 1.34 -14.39
C THR A 153 0.59 1.07 -13.81
N LEU A 154 -0.27 2.09 -13.78
CA LEU A 154 -1.67 1.92 -13.35
C LEU A 154 -2.45 0.97 -14.28
N GLU A 155 -2.04 0.88 -15.55
CA GLU A 155 -2.64 0.00 -16.54
C GLU A 155 -2.06 -1.43 -16.44
N THR A 156 -0.74 -1.57 -16.39
CA THR A 156 -0.11 -2.90 -16.43
C THR A 156 -0.34 -3.71 -15.15
N VAL A 157 -0.57 -3.05 -14.01
CA VAL A 157 -0.92 -3.73 -12.75
C VAL A 157 -2.27 -4.45 -12.84
N LEU A 158 -3.20 -3.98 -13.69
CA LEU A 158 -4.53 -4.60 -13.84
C LEU A 158 -4.47 -5.98 -14.49
N THR A 159 -3.39 -6.26 -15.23
CA THR A 159 -3.16 -7.51 -15.93
C THR A 159 -1.99 -8.30 -15.34
N ASP A 160 -1.52 -7.94 -14.15
CA ASP A 160 -0.48 -8.69 -13.45
C ASP A 160 -0.94 -10.15 -13.26
N PRO A 161 -0.11 -11.17 -13.59
CA PRO A 161 -0.50 -12.57 -13.52
C PRO A 161 -1.00 -13.00 -12.14
N HIS A 162 -0.41 -12.49 -11.06
CA HIS A 162 -0.80 -12.83 -9.70
C HIS A 162 -2.15 -12.18 -9.33
N LEU A 163 -2.35 -10.90 -9.66
CA LEU A 163 -3.61 -10.21 -9.41
C LEU A 163 -4.77 -10.78 -10.24
N VAL A 164 -4.50 -11.23 -11.47
CA VAL A 164 -5.47 -11.97 -12.30
C VAL A 164 -5.79 -13.32 -11.67
N ALA A 165 -4.78 -14.11 -11.29
CA ALA A 165 -4.98 -15.43 -10.68
C ALA A 165 -5.76 -15.36 -9.35
N THR A 166 -5.61 -14.28 -8.59
CA THR A 166 -6.31 -14.07 -7.32
C THR A 166 -7.68 -13.39 -7.47
N GLY A 167 -8.10 -13.08 -8.71
CA GLY A 167 -9.35 -12.38 -9.01
C GLY A 167 -9.45 -11.03 -8.31
N PHE A 168 -8.34 -10.29 -8.23
CA PHE A 168 -8.26 -9.10 -7.39
C PHE A 168 -9.11 -7.93 -7.91
N PHE A 169 -9.27 -7.81 -9.23
CA PHE A 169 -10.05 -6.76 -9.89
C PHE A 169 -11.33 -7.30 -10.54
N PRO A 170 -12.35 -7.73 -9.75
CA PRO A 170 -13.60 -8.21 -10.32
C PRO A 170 -14.39 -7.08 -10.98
N THR A 171 -15.20 -7.43 -11.98
CA THR A 171 -16.26 -6.57 -12.50
C THR A 171 -17.52 -6.75 -11.64
N VAL A 172 -18.15 -5.65 -11.26
CA VAL A 172 -19.43 -5.63 -10.52
C VAL A 172 -20.45 -4.80 -11.28
N GLU A 173 -21.72 -5.21 -11.26
CA GLU A 173 -22.80 -4.45 -11.89
C GLU A 173 -23.24 -3.30 -10.99
N HIS A 174 -23.03 -2.06 -11.43
CA HIS A 174 -23.52 -0.86 -10.78
C HIS A 174 -24.93 -0.52 -11.27
N PRO A 175 -25.91 -0.24 -10.38
CA PRO A 175 -27.30 0.04 -10.75
C PRO A 175 -27.48 1.16 -11.78
N THR A 176 -26.59 2.15 -11.79
CA THR A 176 -26.66 3.32 -12.70
C THR A 176 -25.55 3.40 -13.73
N GLU A 177 -24.40 2.78 -13.47
CA GLU A 177 -23.19 2.93 -14.31
C GLU A 177 -22.90 1.67 -15.13
N GLY A 178 -23.67 0.59 -14.95
CA GLY A 178 -23.42 -0.71 -15.58
C GLY A 178 -22.17 -1.39 -14.99
N PRO A 179 -21.46 -2.22 -15.77
CA PRO A 179 -20.30 -2.97 -15.27
C PRO A 179 -19.13 -2.05 -14.93
N ILE A 180 -18.69 -2.07 -13.67
CA ILE A 180 -17.51 -1.33 -13.18
C ILE A 180 -16.44 -2.27 -12.61
N LYS A 181 -15.16 -1.89 -12.74
CA LYS A 181 -14.07 -2.59 -12.04
C LYS A 181 -14.09 -2.22 -10.55
N SER A 182 -13.96 -3.22 -9.70
CA SER A 182 -13.80 -3.06 -8.25
C SER A 182 -12.46 -3.65 -7.77
N MET A 183 -12.14 -3.48 -6.50
CA MET A 183 -10.98 -4.09 -5.84
C MET A 183 -11.46 -4.99 -4.72
N ARG A 184 -11.05 -6.26 -4.76
CA ARG A 184 -11.30 -7.19 -3.65
C ARG A 184 -10.47 -6.78 -2.43
N MET A 185 -10.98 -7.10 -1.24
CA MET A 185 -10.14 -7.09 -0.04
C MET A 185 -8.94 -8.04 -0.23
N PRO A 186 -7.70 -7.60 0.02
CA PRO A 186 -6.52 -8.44 -0.21
C PRO A 186 -6.44 -9.61 0.80
N MET A 187 -7.11 -9.50 1.94
CA MET A 187 -7.20 -10.58 2.93
C MET A 187 -8.25 -11.63 2.54
N THR A 188 -8.02 -12.87 2.97
CA THR A 188 -8.97 -13.98 2.83
C THR A 188 -9.32 -14.54 4.21
N TRP A 189 -10.55 -15.03 4.35
CA TRP A 189 -11.03 -15.66 5.58
C TRP A 189 -11.58 -17.04 5.24
N GLN A 190 -11.21 -18.04 6.04
CA GLN A 190 -11.67 -19.41 5.82
C GLN A 190 -13.15 -19.62 6.16
N ARG A 191 -13.69 -18.85 7.13
CA ARG A 191 -15.05 -19.05 7.65
C ARG A 191 -15.89 -17.78 7.59
N ASN A 192 -15.40 -16.71 8.22
CA ASN A 192 -16.16 -15.48 8.43
C ASN A 192 -15.66 -14.38 7.49
N ASN A 193 -15.85 -14.54 6.19
CA ASN A 193 -15.50 -13.50 5.23
C ASN A 193 -16.53 -12.35 5.32
N PRO A 194 -16.14 -11.14 5.76
CA PRO A 194 -17.08 -10.03 5.89
C PRO A 194 -17.61 -9.55 4.53
N GLY A 195 -16.83 -9.71 3.45
CA GLY A 195 -17.19 -9.38 2.08
C GLY A 195 -17.60 -7.92 1.84
N ILE A 196 -17.74 -7.53 0.58
CA ILE A 196 -18.48 -6.32 0.21
C ILE A 196 -19.93 -6.74 0.04
N ARG A 197 -20.83 -6.22 0.90
CA ARG A 197 -22.26 -6.63 0.94
C ARG A 197 -23.20 -5.72 0.14
N ARG A 198 -22.82 -4.46 -0.03
CA ARG A 198 -23.56 -3.44 -0.79
C ARG A 198 -22.56 -2.56 -1.54
N LEU A 199 -22.99 -1.96 -2.64
CA LEU A 199 -22.22 -0.91 -3.32
C LEU A 199 -22.24 0.39 -2.50
N ALA A 200 -21.48 1.38 -2.95
CA ALA A 200 -21.53 2.71 -2.34
C ALA A 200 -22.95 3.28 -2.48
N PRO A 201 -23.59 3.72 -1.38
CA PRO A 201 -24.96 4.20 -1.43
C PRO A 201 -25.05 5.58 -2.07
N SER A 202 -26.19 5.86 -2.68
CA SER A 202 -26.60 7.22 -3.04
C SER A 202 -26.88 8.04 -1.78
N LEU A 203 -26.81 9.37 -1.92
CA LEU A 203 -27.11 10.29 -0.82
C LEU A 203 -28.53 10.05 -0.31
N GLY A 204 -28.66 9.69 0.97
CA GLY A 204 -29.94 9.45 1.64
C GLY A 204 -30.64 8.13 1.29
N GLU A 205 -29.99 7.22 0.56
CA GLU A 205 -30.58 5.94 0.13
C GLU A 205 -31.13 5.11 1.31
N HIS A 206 -30.38 5.05 2.41
CA HIS A 206 -30.72 4.23 3.57
C HIS A 206 -31.41 4.99 4.71
N THR A 207 -31.79 6.26 4.52
CA THR A 207 -32.31 7.11 5.61
C THR A 207 -33.56 6.52 6.26
N ARG A 208 -34.55 6.13 5.46
CA ARG A 208 -35.78 5.51 5.98
C ARG A 208 -35.50 4.15 6.64
N GLU A 209 -34.63 3.33 6.02
CA GLU A 209 -34.22 2.02 6.57
C GLU A 209 -33.64 2.16 7.98
N VAL A 210 -32.66 3.05 8.16
CA VAL A 210 -31.98 3.25 9.44
C VAL A 210 -32.92 3.84 10.49
N LEU A 211 -33.75 4.84 10.14
CA LEU A 211 -34.71 5.42 11.08
C LEU A 211 -35.78 4.40 11.52
N GLY A 212 -36.26 3.56 10.60
CA GLY A 212 -37.17 2.47 10.93
C GLY A 212 -36.53 1.44 11.89
N GLN A 213 -35.26 1.08 11.67
CA GLN A 213 -34.50 0.20 12.58
C GLN A 213 -34.32 0.78 13.99
N MET A 214 -34.34 2.11 14.12
CA MET A 214 -34.30 2.81 15.41
C MET A 214 -35.68 2.91 16.09
N GLY A 215 -36.76 2.48 15.43
CA GLY A 215 -38.13 2.44 15.99
C GLY A 215 -38.99 3.67 15.70
N TYR A 216 -38.59 4.55 14.79
CA TYR A 216 -39.43 5.67 14.35
C TYR A 216 -40.56 5.20 13.42
N SER A 217 -41.76 5.75 13.59
CA SER A 217 -42.89 5.50 12.69
C SER A 217 -42.77 6.27 11.38
N ASP A 218 -43.46 5.83 10.34
CA ASP A 218 -43.46 6.49 9.02
C ASP A 218 -43.86 7.97 9.13
N ALA A 219 -44.85 8.29 9.95
CA ALA A 219 -45.28 9.67 10.18
C ALA A 219 -44.19 10.54 10.85
N GLN A 220 -43.42 9.96 11.78
CA GLN A 220 -42.28 10.65 12.40
C GLN A 220 -41.16 10.87 11.38
N ILE A 221 -40.88 9.86 10.55
CA ILE A 221 -39.86 9.95 9.50
C ILE A 221 -40.26 11.01 8.47
N ASP A 222 -41.50 11.03 8.01
CA ASP A 222 -42.00 12.04 7.07
C ASP A 222 -41.92 13.45 7.63
N ALA A 223 -42.23 13.63 8.93
CA ALA A 223 -42.07 14.91 9.60
C ALA A 223 -40.58 15.35 9.64
N MET A 224 -39.64 14.43 9.91
CA MET A 224 -38.20 14.74 9.88
C MET A 224 -37.72 15.12 8.48
N LEU A 225 -38.20 14.42 7.44
CA LEU A 225 -37.86 14.73 6.05
C LEU A 225 -38.41 16.10 5.64
N ALA A 226 -39.67 16.39 5.97
CA ALA A 226 -40.29 17.69 5.67
C ALA A 226 -39.60 18.85 6.41
N ALA A 227 -39.13 18.61 7.63
CA ALA A 227 -38.39 19.60 8.42
C ALA A 227 -36.91 19.75 8.02
N GLY A 228 -36.39 18.93 7.10
CA GLY A 228 -34.98 18.93 6.72
C GLY A 228 -34.02 18.35 7.77
N ALA A 229 -34.55 17.70 8.82
CA ALA A 229 -33.75 17.00 9.82
C ALA A 229 -33.18 15.67 9.30
N ALA A 230 -33.76 15.15 8.21
CA ALA A 230 -33.27 14.00 7.47
C ALA A 230 -33.45 14.23 5.96
N SER A 231 -32.72 13.48 5.13
CA SER A 231 -32.87 13.50 3.67
C SER A 231 -33.01 12.08 3.14
N ALA A 232 -34.01 11.82 2.31
CA ALA A 232 -34.17 10.55 1.61
C ALA A 232 -33.72 10.71 0.15
N GLY A 233 -32.95 9.76 -0.35
CA GLY A 233 -32.46 9.81 -1.73
C GLY A 233 -33.61 9.74 -2.73
N VAL A 234 -33.55 10.56 -3.78
CA VAL A 234 -34.39 10.39 -4.96
C VAL A 234 -33.68 9.41 -5.88
N ALA A 235 -34.31 8.30 -6.23
CA ALA A 235 -33.74 7.33 -7.17
C ALA A 235 -33.38 8.06 -8.47
N ARG A 236 -32.09 8.14 -8.81
CA ARG A 236 -31.65 8.58 -10.15
C ARG A 236 -32.14 7.51 -11.12
N GLN A 237 -33.19 7.81 -11.89
CA GLN A 237 -33.52 7.00 -13.07
C GLN A 237 -32.31 6.98 -14.00
N ALA A 238 -31.90 5.79 -14.43
CA ALA A 238 -30.77 5.57 -15.32
C ALA A 238 -30.99 6.32 -16.64
N ALA A 239 -30.36 7.48 -16.80
CA ALA A 239 -30.37 8.25 -18.03
C ALA A 239 -29.20 7.85 -18.92
N LEU A 240 -29.15 6.58 -19.35
CA LEU A 240 -28.29 6.11 -20.44
C LEU A 240 -29.00 5.01 -21.23
N ALA A 241 -30.18 5.33 -21.76
CA ALA A 241 -30.68 4.74 -22.99
C ALA A 241 -30.51 5.80 -24.09
N ASN A 242 -29.85 5.40 -25.18
CA ASN A 242 -29.63 6.16 -26.43
C ASN A 242 -28.53 7.24 -26.39
N LYS A 243 -27.30 6.81 -26.66
CA LYS A 243 -26.49 7.46 -27.69
C LYS A 243 -26.03 6.37 -28.67
N GLU A 244 -26.75 6.32 -29.79
CA GLU A 244 -26.30 5.69 -31.05
C GLU A 244 -25.00 6.33 -31.53
#